data_AF-A0A3N2DPD1-F1
#
_entry.id   AF-A0A3N2DPD1-F1
#
_cell.length_a   1.000
_cell.length_b   1.000
_cell.length_c   1.000
_cell.angle_alpha   90.00
_cell.angle_beta   90.00
_cell.angle_gamma   90.00
#
_symmetry.space_group_name_H-M   'P 1'
#
loop_
_entity.id
_entity.type
_entity.pdbx_description
1 polymer ?
#
loop_
_entity_poly.entity_id
_entity_poly.type
_entity_poly.pdbx_seq_one_letter_code
_entity_poly.pdbx_strand_id
1 'polypeptide(L)'
;MKTVPLGRVLVTGGAGMLGSQLVQKLLENGYRVRSFDQQHQSIEHQRLELLEGSLNEQSDLQQACEGVDTVFHAAGVISMSGHAELVSEEDRRCWRVNVEGTDRLLSACQRAGVSRFVYTSSNSVVFDGRAIVDGDETLPYASRPGLDIYSRSKMMAERAVLAANGVEGMLCCALRPSGIWGEGDKVVYNRLMVMAASGWLRCRIGSPRARLDNSFVLNLVQAELLAATHLCAAGGAAGQAYFINDGEPVNMMQFAEPLLAAVNHRLPTLLLPEMVLKVMVGFWRGMYEYFGGAEPVLTTIALQRITVDNFYSIAKAKRELGYQPEYSTERAQAISIDYYSAVYHEAKQARGRA
;
A
#
# COMPACT_ATOMS: atom_id res chain seq x y z
N MET A 1 6.71 -11.51 24.44
CA MET A 1 6.50 -12.47 23.32
C MET A 1 7.86 -12.90 22.81
N LYS A 2 8.02 -14.13 22.33
CA LYS A 2 9.31 -14.62 21.80
C LYS A 2 9.47 -14.10 20.37
N THR A 3 10.61 -13.48 20.07
CA THR A 3 11.01 -13.03 18.73
C THR A 3 12.19 -13.87 18.23
N VAL A 4 12.38 -13.91 16.91
CA VAL A 4 13.51 -14.59 16.26
C VAL A 4 14.29 -13.66 15.34
N PRO A 5 15.60 -13.88 15.14
CA PRO A 5 16.37 -13.14 14.14
C PRO A 5 15.85 -13.45 12.73
N LEU A 6 15.94 -12.47 11.83
CA LEU A 6 15.40 -12.60 10.47
C LEU A 6 16.29 -13.40 9.51
N GLY A 7 17.58 -13.55 9.81
CA GLY A 7 18.55 -14.21 8.90
C GLY A 7 18.87 -13.35 7.68
N ARG A 8 19.09 -13.97 6.52
CA ARG A 8 19.18 -13.29 5.23
C ARG A 8 17.78 -12.93 4.75
N VAL A 9 17.61 -11.67 4.37
CA VAL A 9 16.30 -11.10 4.04
C VAL A 9 16.20 -10.80 2.55
N LEU A 10 15.07 -11.12 1.94
CA LEU A 10 14.67 -10.64 0.62
C LEU A 10 13.55 -9.61 0.76
N VAL A 11 13.68 -8.47 0.10
CA VAL A 11 12.60 -7.48 -0.07
C VAL A 11 12.24 -7.39 -1.54
N THR A 12 11.05 -7.86 -1.92
CA THR A 12 10.54 -7.65 -3.28
C THR A 12 9.86 -6.29 -3.36
N GLY A 13 9.98 -5.60 -4.49
CA GLY A 13 9.50 -4.22 -4.61
C GLY A 13 10.41 -3.25 -3.86
N GLY A 14 11.70 -3.61 -3.73
CA GLY A 14 12.66 -2.90 -2.89
C GLY A 14 13.00 -1.50 -3.40
N ALA A 15 12.69 -1.16 -4.65
CA ALA A 15 12.79 0.20 -5.19
C ALA A 15 11.49 1.02 -5.02
N GLY A 16 10.40 0.38 -4.58
CA GLY A 16 9.14 1.03 -4.27
C GLY A 16 9.18 1.82 -2.95
N MET A 17 8.12 2.59 -2.69
CA MET A 17 7.98 3.44 -1.49
C MET A 17 8.22 2.68 -0.17
N LEU A 18 7.48 1.60 0.07
CA LEU A 18 7.63 0.81 1.28
C LEU A 18 8.94 -0.01 1.26
N GLY A 19 9.25 -0.61 0.11
CA GLY A 19 10.39 -1.50 -0.02
C GLY A 19 11.73 -0.80 0.23
N SER A 20 11.91 0.43 -0.25
CA SER A 20 13.16 1.18 -0.06
C SER A 20 13.40 1.53 1.41
N GLN A 21 12.35 1.99 2.09
CA GLN A 21 12.37 2.28 3.53
C GLN A 21 12.62 1.01 4.36
N LEU A 22 12.03 -0.12 3.95
CA LEU A 22 12.27 -1.41 4.59
C LEU A 22 13.70 -1.90 4.39
N VAL A 23 14.26 -1.80 3.17
CA VAL A 23 15.65 -2.12 2.86
C VAL A 23 16.58 -1.29 3.74
N GLN A 24 16.38 0.03 3.80
CA GLN A 24 17.18 0.92 4.65
C GLN A 24 17.12 0.49 6.12
N LYS A 25 15.91 0.30 6.66
CA LYS A 25 15.74 -0.06 8.08
C LYS A 25 16.36 -1.42 8.42
N LEU A 26 16.28 -2.40 7.52
CA LEU A 26 16.92 -3.70 7.69
C LEU A 26 18.46 -3.60 7.70
N LEU A 27 19.03 -2.76 6.84
CA LEU A 27 20.49 -2.53 6.78
C LEU A 27 21.00 -1.81 8.03
N GLU A 28 20.26 -0.81 8.52
CA GLU A 28 20.49 -0.11 9.80
C GLU A 28 20.48 -1.10 10.97
N ASN A 29 19.55 -2.05 10.96
CA ASN A 29 19.46 -3.12 11.96
C ASN A 29 20.52 -4.23 11.78
N GLY A 30 21.44 -4.10 10.81
CA GLY A 30 22.57 -5.00 10.63
C GLY A 30 22.29 -6.26 9.79
N TYR A 31 21.11 -6.38 9.18
CA TYR A 31 20.76 -7.55 8.37
C TYR A 31 21.49 -7.54 7.01
N ARG A 32 21.63 -8.74 6.43
CA ARG A 32 21.98 -8.92 5.02
C ARG A 32 20.70 -8.90 4.21
N VAL A 33 20.62 -7.98 3.27
CA VAL A 33 19.40 -7.68 2.51
C VAL A 33 19.67 -7.91 1.04
N ARG A 34 18.77 -8.67 0.40
CA ARG A 34 18.63 -8.73 -1.04
C ARG A 34 17.41 -7.88 -1.42
N SER A 35 17.63 -6.86 -2.23
CA SER A 35 16.55 -6.05 -2.81
C SER A 35 16.23 -6.58 -4.20
N PHE A 36 14.97 -6.91 -4.46
CA PHE A 36 14.51 -7.43 -5.75
C PHE A 36 13.45 -6.50 -6.35
N ASP A 37 13.73 -5.93 -7.51
CA ASP A 37 12.84 -5.01 -8.21
C ASP A 37 13.09 -5.02 -9.73
N GLN A 38 12.14 -4.51 -10.51
CA GLN A 38 12.35 -4.23 -11.93
C GLN A 38 13.10 -2.91 -12.15
N GLN A 39 13.07 -2.01 -11.16
CA GLN A 39 13.74 -0.73 -11.22
C GLN A 39 15.13 -0.81 -10.61
N HIS A 40 16.12 -0.28 -11.32
CA HIS A 40 17.47 -0.12 -10.80
C HIS A 40 17.49 0.77 -9.55
N GLN A 41 18.26 0.35 -8.54
CA GLN A 41 18.56 1.16 -7.36
C GLN A 41 20.03 1.53 -7.36
N SER A 42 20.35 2.77 -7.02
CA SER A 42 21.74 3.25 -6.98
C SER A 42 22.22 3.44 -5.54
N ILE A 43 21.96 2.44 -4.68
CA ILE A 43 22.36 2.43 -3.27
C ILE A 43 23.51 1.45 -3.11
N GLU A 44 24.64 1.91 -2.58
CA GLU A 44 25.78 1.06 -2.26
C GLU A 44 25.82 0.76 -0.76
N HIS A 45 25.83 -0.52 -0.40
CA HIS A 45 26.02 -0.94 0.99
C HIS A 45 26.61 -2.36 1.06
N GLN A 46 27.57 -2.59 1.95
CA GLN A 46 28.32 -3.87 2.03
C GLN A 46 27.45 -5.10 2.35
N ARG A 47 26.28 -4.88 2.95
CA ARG A 47 25.28 -5.93 3.28
C ARG A 47 24.08 -5.95 2.33
N LEU A 48 24.11 -5.17 1.26
CA LEU A 48 23.04 -5.08 0.28
C LEU A 48 23.44 -5.78 -1.02
N GLU A 49 22.59 -6.69 -1.47
CA GLU A 49 22.62 -7.27 -2.80
C GLU A 49 21.44 -6.68 -3.59
N LEU A 50 21.71 -6.07 -4.72
CA LEU A 50 20.67 -5.58 -5.63
C LEU A 50 20.47 -6.61 -6.74
N LEU A 51 19.24 -7.08 -6.89
CA LEU A 51 18.86 -8.03 -7.94
C LEU A 51 17.74 -7.42 -8.78
N GLU A 52 18.04 -7.10 -10.03
CA GLU A 52 17.04 -6.69 -10.99
C GLU A 52 16.35 -7.91 -11.58
N GLY A 53 15.02 -7.93 -11.55
CA GLY A 53 14.25 -9.02 -12.11
C GLY A 53 12.75 -8.85 -11.98
N SER A 54 12.01 -9.83 -12.47
CA SER A 54 10.56 -9.77 -12.60
C SER A 54 9.88 -10.91 -11.85
N LEU A 55 8.79 -10.60 -11.13
CA LEU A 55 7.92 -11.63 -10.54
C LEU A 55 7.22 -12.53 -11.58
N ASN A 56 7.30 -12.16 -12.86
CA ASN A 56 6.78 -12.98 -13.96
C ASN A 56 7.80 -14.03 -14.44
N GLU A 57 9.07 -13.89 -14.08
CA GLU A 57 10.16 -14.76 -14.55
C GLU A 57 10.58 -15.74 -13.46
N GLN A 58 10.43 -17.03 -13.75
CA GLN A 58 10.65 -18.09 -12.76
C GLN A 58 12.13 -18.21 -12.35
N SER A 59 13.06 -17.93 -13.27
CA SER A 59 14.52 -17.92 -13.01
C SER A 59 14.90 -16.84 -12.02
N ASP A 60 14.36 -15.62 -12.21
CA ASP A 60 14.65 -14.47 -11.36
C ASP A 60 14.18 -14.75 -9.93
N LEU A 61 12.99 -15.35 -9.78
CA LEU A 61 12.44 -15.75 -8.49
C LEU A 61 13.30 -16.82 -7.79
N GLN A 62 13.83 -17.79 -8.52
CA GLN A 62 14.70 -18.82 -7.96
C GLN A 62 16.00 -18.19 -7.43
N GLN A 63 16.63 -17.33 -8.23
CA GLN A 63 17.83 -16.59 -7.82
C GLN A 63 17.53 -15.68 -6.62
N ALA A 64 16.40 -14.98 -6.63
CA ALA A 64 16.00 -14.09 -5.55
C ALA A 64 15.82 -14.84 -4.22
N CYS A 65 15.27 -16.07 -4.24
CA CYS A 65 15.00 -16.84 -3.04
C CYS A 65 16.20 -17.65 -2.51
N GLU A 66 17.27 -17.81 -3.29
CA GLU A 66 18.40 -18.67 -2.91
C GLU A 66 19.09 -18.19 -1.63
N GLY A 67 19.14 -19.07 -0.62
CA GLY A 67 19.80 -18.81 0.67
C GLY A 67 19.11 -17.73 1.52
N VAL A 68 17.83 -17.44 1.26
CA VAL A 68 17.02 -16.46 1.99
C VAL A 68 16.25 -17.15 3.11
N ASP A 69 16.22 -16.52 4.28
CA ASP A 69 15.49 -17.01 5.45
C ASP A 69 14.12 -16.35 5.61
N THR A 70 14.03 -15.05 5.30
CA THR A 70 12.82 -14.23 5.45
C THR A 70 12.54 -13.40 4.21
N VAL A 71 11.30 -13.40 3.75
CA VAL A 71 10.84 -12.61 2.60
C VAL A 71 9.83 -11.56 3.07
N PHE A 72 10.04 -10.31 2.65
CA PHE A 72 9.06 -9.24 2.71
C PHE A 72 8.54 -8.95 1.31
N HIS A 73 7.28 -9.28 1.07
CA HIS A 73 6.64 -9.13 -0.23
C HIS A 73 5.85 -7.82 -0.30
N ALA A 74 6.56 -6.73 -0.61
CA ALA A 74 6.00 -5.38 -0.81
C ALA A 74 5.79 -5.01 -2.29
N ALA A 75 6.21 -5.89 -3.23
CA ALA A 75 5.95 -5.69 -4.65
C ALA A 75 4.46 -5.79 -4.96
N GLY A 76 3.94 -4.79 -5.66
CA GLY A 76 2.58 -4.80 -6.16
C GLY A 76 2.32 -3.63 -7.11
N VAL A 77 1.42 -3.87 -8.05
CA VAL A 77 0.91 -2.86 -8.97
C VAL A 77 -0.47 -2.43 -8.48
N ILE A 78 -0.68 -1.13 -8.38
CA ILE A 78 -2.01 -0.57 -8.11
C ILE A 78 -2.61 -0.20 -9.46
N SER A 79 -3.57 -0.98 -9.95
CA SER A 79 -4.36 -0.56 -11.10
C SER A 79 -5.26 0.60 -10.70
N MET A 80 -5.13 1.72 -11.40
CA MET A 80 -5.99 2.88 -11.21
C MET A 80 -7.05 3.01 -12.30
N SER A 81 -7.01 2.12 -13.31
CA SER A 81 -8.08 1.96 -14.30
C SER A 81 -9.31 1.40 -13.60
N GLY A 82 -10.25 2.28 -13.23
CA GLY A 82 -11.41 1.97 -12.40
C GLY A 82 -12.51 1.14 -13.07
N HIS A 83 -12.17 0.21 -13.96
CA HIS A 83 -13.11 -0.51 -14.79
C HIS A 83 -13.47 -1.87 -14.18
N ALA A 84 -14.73 -2.05 -13.80
CA ALA A 84 -15.27 -3.37 -13.47
C ALA A 84 -15.63 -4.18 -14.73
N GLU A 85 -15.82 -3.52 -15.88
CA GLU A 85 -16.45 -4.11 -17.08
C GLU A 85 -15.51 -4.21 -18.30
N LEU A 86 -14.46 -3.40 -18.39
CA LEU A 86 -13.45 -3.45 -19.45
C LEU A 86 -12.05 -3.62 -18.85
N VAL A 87 -11.45 -4.80 -19.04
CA VAL A 87 -10.12 -5.11 -18.50
C VAL A 87 -9.04 -4.39 -19.32
N SER A 88 -8.38 -3.40 -18.73
CA SER A 88 -7.26 -2.68 -19.35
C SER A 88 -5.97 -3.52 -19.34
N GLU A 89 -4.94 -3.12 -20.11
CA GLU A 89 -3.61 -3.75 -19.99
C GLU A 89 -2.99 -3.52 -18.59
N GLU A 90 -3.32 -2.40 -17.93
CA GLU A 90 -2.90 -2.13 -16.55
C GLU A 90 -3.58 -3.11 -15.57
N ASP A 91 -4.86 -3.44 -15.78
CA ASP A 91 -5.57 -4.45 -14.99
C ASP A 91 -4.95 -5.84 -15.17
N ARG A 92 -4.61 -6.21 -16.41
CA ARG A 92 -3.91 -7.48 -16.69
C ARG A 92 -2.55 -7.52 -16.02
N ARG A 93 -1.80 -6.41 -16.07
CA ARG A 93 -0.51 -6.28 -15.38
C ARG A 93 -0.68 -6.39 -13.86
N CYS A 94 -1.69 -5.72 -13.29
CA CYS A 94 -2.03 -5.80 -11.88
C CYS A 94 -2.31 -7.23 -11.45
N TRP A 95 -3.15 -7.96 -12.20
CA TRP A 95 -3.44 -9.36 -11.91
C TRP A 95 -2.20 -10.26 -12.01
N ARG A 96 -1.43 -10.12 -13.10
CA ARG A 96 -0.25 -10.94 -13.36
C ARG A 96 0.82 -10.76 -12.29
N VAL A 97 1.05 -9.52 -11.84
CA VAL A 97 2.04 -9.23 -10.80
C VAL A 97 1.53 -9.60 -9.41
N ASN A 98 0.33 -9.12 -9.04
CA ASN A 98 -0.15 -9.25 -7.66
C ASN A 98 -0.70 -10.62 -7.33
N VAL A 99 -1.27 -11.35 -8.30
CA VAL A 99 -1.87 -12.68 -8.03
C VAL A 99 -0.90 -13.76 -8.46
N GLU A 100 -0.62 -13.83 -9.77
CA GLU A 100 0.21 -14.90 -10.30
C GLU A 100 1.68 -14.75 -9.89
N GLY A 101 2.20 -13.52 -9.83
CA GLY A 101 3.55 -13.24 -9.36
C GLY A 101 3.74 -13.61 -7.89
N THR A 102 2.75 -13.32 -7.04
CA THR A 102 2.76 -13.77 -5.63
C THR A 102 2.73 -15.29 -5.53
N ASP A 103 1.90 -15.98 -6.33
CA ASP A 103 1.83 -17.45 -6.34
C ASP A 103 3.15 -18.11 -6.77
N ARG A 104 3.78 -17.58 -7.83
CA ARG A 104 5.11 -18.01 -8.27
C ARG A 104 6.18 -17.77 -7.21
N LEU A 105 6.13 -16.62 -6.54
CA LEU A 105 7.07 -16.28 -5.47
C LEU A 105 6.89 -17.23 -4.28
N LEU A 106 5.66 -17.48 -3.81
CA LEU A 106 5.37 -18.45 -2.74
C LEU A 106 5.96 -19.82 -3.08
N SER A 107 5.73 -20.30 -4.31
CA SER A 107 6.27 -21.56 -4.80
C SER A 107 7.81 -21.59 -4.82
N ALA A 108 8.45 -20.48 -5.20
CA ALA A 108 9.90 -20.35 -5.20
C ALA A 108 10.47 -20.33 -3.77
N CYS A 109 9.82 -19.61 -2.86
CA CYS A 109 10.19 -19.54 -1.45
C CYS A 109 10.13 -20.91 -0.77
N GLN A 110 9.05 -21.67 -0.98
CA GLN A 110 8.90 -23.02 -0.44
C GLN A 110 10.01 -23.95 -0.94
N ARG A 111 10.28 -23.95 -2.26
CA ARG A 111 11.37 -24.77 -2.83
C ARG A 111 12.76 -24.39 -2.32
N ALA A 112 12.97 -23.10 -2.02
CA ALA A 112 14.23 -22.61 -1.49
C ALA A 112 14.38 -22.81 0.03
N GLY A 113 13.35 -23.30 0.72
CA GLY A 113 13.36 -23.49 2.17
C GLY A 113 13.24 -22.17 2.97
N VAL A 114 12.65 -21.13 2.38
CA VAL A 114 12.37 -19.87 3.08
C VAL A 114 11.47 -20.17 4.28
N SER A 115 11.88 -19.70 5.46
CA SER A 115 11.16 -20.00 6.70
C SER A 115 10.03 -19.03 6.99
N ARG A 116 10.12 -17.78 6.53
CA ARG A 116 9.20 -16.69 6.89
C ARG A 116 8.82 -15.84 5.69
N PHE A 117 7.53 -15.55 5.57
CA PHE A 117 6.97 -14.76 4.48
C PHE A 117 5.98 -13.72 5.02
N VAL A 118 6.32 -12.45 4.92
CA VAL A 118 5.42 -11.34 5.26
C VAL A 118 4.89 -10.73 3.98
N TYR A 119 3.57 -10.69 3.84
CA TYR A 119 2.89 -10.08 2.71
C TYR A 119 2.31 -8.72 3.08
N THR A 120 2.71 -7.67 2.36
CA THR A 120 2.03 -6.38 2.44
C THR A 120 0.73 -6.48 1.63
N SER A 121 -0.40 -6.73 2.28
CA SER A 121 -1.75 -6.74 1.70
C SER A 121 -2.34 -5.32 1.62
N SER A 122 -3.65 -5.14 1.83
CA SER A 122 -4.34 -3.84 1.86
C SER A 122 -5.63 -3.93 2.67
N ASN A 123 -6.04 -2.85 3.33
CA ASN A 123 -7.37 -2.78 3.95
C ASN A 123 -8.53 -2.92 2.94
N SER A 124 -8.26 -2.68 1.65
CA SER A 124 -9.24 -2.80 0.58
C SER A 124 -9.78 -4.22 0.38
N VAL A 125 -9.11 -5.24 0.91
CA VAL A 125 -9.55 -6.64 0.79
C VAL A 125 -10.87 -6.92 1.52
N VAL A 126 -11.28 -6.07 2.47
CA VAL A 126 -12.55 -6.19 3.19
C VAL A 126 -13.55 -5.06 2.87
N PHE A 127 -13.13 -4.02 2.15
CA PHE A 127 -13.98 -2.87 1.85
C PHE A 127 -14.88 -3.14 0.64
N ASP A 128 -16.19 -3.18 0.87
CA ASP A 128 -17.23 -3.45 -0.15
C ASP A 128 -18.02 -2.19 -0.59
N GLY A 129 -17.54 -1.00 -0.20
CA GLY A 129 -18.18 0.29 -0.46
C GLY A 129 -19.18 0.73 0.62
N ARG A 130 -19.33 -0.03 1.70
CA ARG A 130 -20.13 0.38 2.88
C ARG A 130 -19.23 0.98 3.96
N ALA A 131 -19.84 1.77 4.84
CA ALA A 131 -19.11 2.35 5.96
C ALA A 131 -18.60 1.25 6.91
N ILE A 132 -17.33 1.35 7.29
CA ILE A 132 -16.68 0.51 8.29
C ILE A 132 -16.15 1.43 9.38
N VAL A 133 -16.61 1.18 10.61
CA VAL A 133 -16.30 1.97 11.80
C VAL A 133 -15.62 1.03 12.79
N ASP A 134 -14.34 1.24 13.03
CA ASP A 134 -13.50 0.42 13.93
C ASP A 134 -13.53 -1.09 13.57
N GLY A 135 -13.46 -1.38 12.27
CA GLY A 135 -13.49 -2.76 11.77
C GLY A 135 -12.24 -3.56 12.14
N ASP A 136 -12.38 -4.84 12.46
CA ASP A 136 -11.26 -5.72 12.83
C ASP A 136 -11.10 -6.91 11.86
N GLU A 137 -10.14 -7.80 12.14
CA GLU A 137 -9.82 -8.93 11.26
C GLU A 137 -10.90 -10.02 11.20
N THR A 138 -12.01 -9.89 11.94
CA THR A 138 -13.20 -10.75 11.80
C THR A 138 -14.05 -10.38 10.59
N LEU A 139 -13.83 -9.19 10.01
CA LEU A 139 -14.52 -8.77 8.80
C LEU A 139 -14.27 -9.76 7.65
N PRO A 140 -15.34 -10.17 6.92
CA PRO A 140 -15.17 -11.03 5.78
C PRO A 140 -14.46 -10.28 4.65
N TYR A 141 -13.83 -11.06 3.76
CA TYR A 141 -13.40 -10.52 2.48
C TYR A 141 -14.55 -9.87 1.73
N ALA A 142 -14.26 -8.77 1.03
CA ALA A 142 -15.24 -8.03 0.26
C ALA A 142 -15.86 -8.95 -0.81
N SER A 143 -17.19 -9.03 -0.82
CA SER A 143 -17.94 -9.98 -1.66
C SER A 143 -18.79 -9.31 -2.74
N ARG A 144 -18.67 -7.99 -2.91
CA ARG A 144 -19.54 -7.22 -3.81
C ARG A 144 -19.14 -7.37 -5.29
N PRO A 145 -20.10 -7.52 -6.21
CA PRO A 145 -19.82 -7.40 -7.64
C PRO A 145 -19.26 -6.01 -7.98
N GLY A 146 -18.23 -5.98 -8.84
CA GLY A 146 -17.63 -4.72 -9.30
C GLY A 146 -16.59 -4.10 -8.36
N LEU A 147 -15.96 -4.90 -7.49
CA LEU A 147 -14.70 -4.50 -6.84
C LEU A 147 -13.65 -4.16 -7.88
N ASP A 148 -12.82 -3.16 -7.61
CA ASP A 148 -11.70 -2.83 -8.48
C ASP A 148 -10.68 -3.98 -8.54
N ILE A 149 -9.98 -4.07 -9.67
CA ILE A 149 -9.01 -5.14 -9.95
C ILE A 149 -7.91 -5.17 -8.91
N TYR A 150 -7.48 -4.01 -8.40
CA TYR A 150 -6.48 -3.95 -7.34
C TYR A 150 -6.97 -4.64 -6.06
N SER A 151 -8.13 -4.24 -5.51
CA SER A 151 -8.72 -4.85 -4.31
C SER A 151 -8.90 -6.36 -4.47
N ARG A 152 -9.42 -6.80 -5.63
CA ARG A 152 -9.60 -8.21 -5.93
C ARG A 152 -8.28 -8.96 -6.01
N SER A 153 -7.26 -8.36 -6.63
CA SER A 153 -5.92 -8.96 -6.75
C SER A 153 -5.25 -9.13 -5.38
N LYS A 154 -5.29 -8.11 -4.51
CA LYS A 154 -4.77 -8.18 -3.14
C LYS A 154 -5.51 -9.21 -2.29
N MET A 155 -6.83 -9.30 -2.43
CA MET A 155 -7.63 -10.34 -1.75
C MET A 155 -7.22 -11.75 -2.18
N MET A 156 -7.09 -12.01 -3.49
CA MET A 156 -6.69 -13.32 -4.00
C MET A 156 -5.28 -13.71 -3.55
N ALA A 157 -4.34 -12.77 -3.60
CA ALA A 157 -2.97 -12.98 -3.16
C ALA A 157 -2.87 -13.20 -1.65
N GLU A 158 -3.60 -12.42 -0.84
CA GLU A 158 -3.64 -12.62 0.61
C GLU A 158 -4.16 -14.02 0.97
N ARG A 159 -5.22 -14.47 0.30
CA ARG A 159 -5.75 -15.83 0.49
C ARG A 159 -4.71 -16.90 0.16
N ALA A 160 -3.96 -16.73 -0.92
CA ALA A 160 -2.88 -17.65 -1.31
C ALA A 160 -1.75 -17.67 -0.27
N VAL A 161 -1.32 -16.50 0.20
CA VAL A 161 -0.27 -16.37 1.23
C VAL A 161 -0.70 -17.03 2.55
N LEU A 162 -1.92 -16.76 3.02
CA LEU A 162 -2.40 -17.33 4.27
C LEU A 162 -2.61 -18.85 4.16
N ALA A 163 -3.01 -19.35 2.97
CA ALA A 163 -3.10 -20.78 2.70
C ALA A 163 -1.73 -21.47 2.61
N ALA A 164 -0.68 -20.75 2.24
CA ALA A 164 0.70 -21.26 2.20
C ALA A 164 1.34 -21.38 3.59
N ASN A 165 0.72 -20.85 4.64
CA ASN A 165 1.25 -20.95 6.00
C ASN A 165 1.36 -22.41 6.47
N GLY A 166 2.56 -22.81 6.87
CA GLY A 166 2.90 -24.16 7.34
C GLY A 166 3.24 -25.15 6.22
N VAL A 167 3.01 -24.79 4.95
CA VAL A 167 3.39 -25.62 3.80
C VAL A 167 4.91 -25.60 3.64
N GLU A 168 5.53 -26.77 3.55
CA GLU A 168 7.01 -26.92 3.58
C GLU A 168 7.69 -26.23 4.78
N GLY A 169 6.95 -26.03 5.88
CA GLY A 169 7.46 -25.36 7.09
C GLY A 169 7.55 -23.83 7.02
N MET A 170 7.13 -23.21 5.90
CA MET A 170 7.15 -21.75 5.74
C MET A 170 6.02 -21.08 6.52
N LEU A 171 6.34 -20.17 7.44
CA LEU A 171 5.35 -19.40 8.19
C LEU A 171 5.01 -18.10 7.45
N CYS A 172 3.72 -17.81 7.32
CA CYS A 172 3.23 -16.67 6.54
C CYS A 172 2.32 -15.77 7.38
N CYS A 173 2.34 -14.46 7.14
CA CYS A 173 1.32 -13.53 7.63
C CYS A 173 1.07 -12.41 6.61
N ALA A 174 -0.03 -11.69 6.78
CA ALA A 174 -0.41 -10.57 5.94
C ALA A 174 -0.66 -9.29 6.74
N LEU A 175 -0.14 -8.16 6.26
CA LEU A 175 -0.40 -6.84 6.84
C LEU A 175 -1.34 -6.06 5.92
N ARG A 176 -2.43 -5.51 6.45
CA ARG A 176 -3.44 -4.73 5.73
C ARG A 176 -3.25 -3.25 6.05
N PRO A 177 -2.28 -2.56 5.41
CA PRO A 177 -2.15 -1.12 5.57
C PRO A 177 -3.36 -0.39 4.99
N SER A 178 -3.58 0.81 5.51
CA SER A 178 -4.51 1.79 4.95
C SER A 178 -3.80 2.67 3.92
N GLY A 179 -4.24 3.91 3.70
CA GLY A 179 -3.57 4.80 2.75
C GLY A 179 -2.12 5.04 3.16
N ILE A 180 -1.18 4.39 2.47
CA ILE A 180 0.25 4.54 2.78
C ILE A 180 0.70 5.91 2.29
N TRP A 181 1.40 6.65 3.15
CA TRP A 181 1.83 8.02 2.90
C TRP A 181 3.22 8.29 3.47
N GLY A 182 3.83 9.39 3.00
CA GLY A 182 5.20 9.78 3.33
C GLY A 182 6.08 9.82 2.10
N GLU A 183 7.40 9.81 2.33
CA GLU A 183 8.39 9.84 1.25
C GLU A 183 8.22 8.67 0.28
N GLY A 184 8.17 8.97 -1.01
CA GLY A 184 7.94 7.98 -2.07
C GLY A 184 6.47 7.75 -2.43
N ASP A 185 5.52 8.45 -1.81
CA ASP A 185 4.09 8.39 -2.14
C ASP A 185 3.84 8.73 -3.62
N LYS A 186 3.10 7.84 -4.31
CA LYS A 186 2.71 7.98 -5.72
C LYS A 186 1.19 7.98 -5.91
N VAL A 187 0.42 7.89 -4.83
CA VAL A 187 -1.02 7.56 -4.86
C VAL A 187 -1.89 8.72 -4.42
N VAL A 188 -1.99 8.98 -3.12
CA VAL A 188 -3.11 9.79 -2.59
C VAL A 188 -2.66 11.23 -2.40
N TYR A 189 -1.68 11.48 -1.53
CA TYR A 189 -1.27 12.84 -1.20
C TYR A 189 -0.36 13.41 -2.29
N ASN A 190 0.43 12.60 -2.97
CA ASN A 190 1.15 13.03 -4.17
C ASN A 190 0.19 13.61 -5.24
N ARG A 191 -0.85 12.86 -5.62
CA ARG A 191 -1.86 13.34 -6.58
C ARG A 191 -2.58 14.59 -6.09
N LEU A 192 -2.84 14.69 -4.78
CA LEU A 192 -3.43 15.89 -4.19
C LEU A 192 -2.50 17.11 -4.34
N MET A 193 -1.20 16.96 -4.08
CA MET A 193 -0.20 18.01 -4.28
C MET A 193 -0.07 18.40 -5.76
N VAL A 194 -0.07 17.43 -6.67
CA VAL A 194 -0.06 17.69 -8.12
C VAL A 194 -1.32 18.45 -8.54
N MET A 195 -2.51 18.03 -8.09
CA MET A 195 -3.78 18.69 -8.41
C MET A 195 -3.85 20.12 -7.84
N ALA A 196 -3.28 20.34 -6.65
CA ALA A 196 -3.11 21.66 -6.06
C ALA A 196 -2.17 22.53 -6.91
N ALA A 197 -1.00 22.01 -7.30
CA ALA A 197 -0.04 22.72 -8.15
C ALA A 197 -0.62 23.10 -9.52
N SER A 198 -1.48 22.25 -10.08
CA SER A 198 -2.18 22.52 -11.32
C SER A 198 -3.36 23.50 -11.18
N GLY A 199 -3.74 23.90 -9.96
CA GLY A 199 -4.89 24.79 -9.70
C GLY A 199 -6.26 24.14 -9.95
N TRP A 200 -6.29 22.81 -10.02
CA TRP A 200 -7.51 22.00 -10.21
C TRP A 200 -8.15 21.59 -8.88
N LEU A 201 -7.43 21.68 -7.76
CA LEU A 201 -8.00 21.52 -6.42
C LEU A 201 -8.88 22.74 -6.08
N ARG A 202 -10.09 22.77 -6.64
CA ARG A 202 -11.05 23.90 -6.51
C ARG A 202 -12.19 23.62 -5.55
N CYS A 203 -12.36 22.36 -5.13
CA CYS A 203 -13.42 21.94 -4.21
C CYS A 203 -12.86 20.96 -3.18
N ARG A 204 -13.47 20.90 -2.00
CA ARG A 204 -13.32 19.77 -1.08
C ARG A 204 -14.07 18.58 -1.64
N ILE A 205 -13.41 17.43 -1.63
CA ILE A 205 -13.89 16.18 -2.20
C ILE A 205 -14.22 15.25 -1.04
N GLY A 206 -15.36 14.57 -1.11
CA GLY A 206 -15.79 13.60 -0.11
C GLY A 206 -16.71 14.20 0.97
N SER A 207 -17.06 13.34 1.94
CA SER A 207 -17.89 13.76 3.08
C SER A 207 -16.99 14.44 4.14
N PRO A 208 -17.35 15.63 4.66
CA PRO A 208 -16.59 16.28 5.73
C PRO A 208 -16.52 15.47 7.03
N ARG A 209 -17.38 14.46 7.18
CA ARG A 209 -17.48 13.61 8.37
C ARG A 209 -16.82 12.25 8.20
N ALA A 210 -16.52 11.85 6.96
CA ALA A 210 -15.89 10.55 6.70
C ALA A 210 -14.47 10.55 7.28
N ARG A 211 -14.19 9.55 8.12
CA ARG A 211 -12.88 9.31 8.71
C ARG A 211 -12.23 8.11 8.05
N LEU A 212 -10.96 8.28 7.74
CA LEU A 212 -10.12 7.29 7.09
C LEU A 212 -8.85 7.08 7.93
N ASP A 213 -8.30 5.88 7.81
CA ASP A 213 -7.00 5.58 8.35
C ASP A 213 -5.88 5.93 7.36
N ASN A 214 -4.78 6.36 7.93
CA ASN A 214 -3.51 6.53 7.24
C ASN A 214 -2.49 5.57 7.85
N SER A 215 -1.53 5.14 7.02
CA SER A 215 -0.40 4.32 7.46
C SER A 215 0.89 5.00 7.04
N PHE A 216 1.53 5.70 7.97
CA PHE A 216 2.82 6.33 7.67
C PHE A 216 3.84 5.26 7.31
N VAL A 217 4.60 5.47 6.23
CA VAL A 217 5.49 4.44 5.68
C VAL A 217 6.46 3.87 6.71
N LEU A 218 7.00 4.69 7.62
CA LEU A 218 7.92 4.21 8.66
C LEU A 218 7.21 3.43 9.79
N ASN A 219 5.97 3.80 10.13
CA ASN A 219 5.12 3.01 11.03
C ASN A 219 4.78 1.65 10.40
N LEU A 220 4.57 1.61 9.08
CA LEU A 220 4.35 0.36 8.36
C LEU A 220 5.61 -0.51 8.33
N VAL A 221 6.79 0.07 8.09
CA VAL A 221 8.08 -0.65 8.18
C VAL A 221 8.27 -1.28 9.57
N GLN A 222 7.95 -0.54 10.64
CA GLN A 222 7.96 -1.09 12.00
C GLN A 222 7.04 -2.30 12.13
N ALA A 223 5.81 -2.22 11.61
CA ALA A 223 4.86 -3.34 11.63
C ALA A 223 5.36 -4.56 10.85
N GLU A 224 5.95 -4.36 9.66
CA GLU A 224 6.57 -5.42 8.84
C GLU A 224 7.63 -6.17 9.67
N LEU A 225 8.55 -5.44 10.31
CA LEU A 225 9.61 -6.04 11.13
C LEU A 225 9.06 -6.79 12.36
N LEU A 226 8.07 -6.23 13.04
CA LEU A 226 7.41 -6.89 14.17
C LEU A 226 6.71 -8.18 13.73
N ALA A 227 5.99 -8.14 12.61
CA ALA A 227 5.34 -9.31 12.05
C ALA A 227 6.37 -10.41 11.71
N ALA A 228 7.44 -10.06 11.01
CA ALA A 228 8.49 -11.00 10.63
C ALA A 228 9.19 -11.64 11.83
N THR A 229 9.52 -10.86 12.86
CA THR A 229 10.16 -11.38 14.07
C THR A 229 9.24 -12.24 14.93
N HIS A 230 7.91 -12.08 14.80
CA HIS A 230 6.89 -12.90 15.44
C HIS A 230 6.46 -14.12 14.59
N LEU A 231 6.96 -14.30 13.37
CA LEU A 231 6.76 -15.52 12.57
C LEU A 231 7.68 -16.65 13.05
N CYS A 232 7.35 -17.25 14.19
CA CYS A 232 8.00 -18.45 14.70
C CYS A 232 6.96 -19.40 15.31
N ALA A 233 7.33 -20.66 15.57
CA ALA A 233 6.40 -21.68 16.10
C ALA A 233 5.75 -21.30 17.45
N ALA A 234 6.38 -20.42 18.24
CA ALA A 234 5.84 -19.90 19.48
C ALA A 234 5.27 -18.47 19.36
N GLY A 235 5.28 -17.90 18.15
CA GLY A 235 4.79 -16.57 17.85
C GLY A 235 3.36 -16.60 17.34
N GLY A 236 2.57 -15.58 17.67
CA GLY A 236 1.15 -15.50 17.32
C GLY A 236 0.86 -15.11 15.88
N ALA A 237 1.87 -14.73 15.09
CA ALA A 237 1.68 -14.12 13.77
C ALA A 237 1.37 -15.11 12.63
N ALA A 238 1.75 -16.38 12.79
CA ALA A 238 1.63 -17.37 11.72
C ALA A 238 0.16 -17.61 11.32
N GLY A 239 -0.11 -17.53 10.01
CA GLY A 239 -1.44 -17.68 9.42
C GLY A 239 -2.40 -16.52 9.73
N GLN A 240 -1.91 -15.40 10.27
CA GLN A 240 -2.73 -14.26 10.65
C GLN A 240 -2.65 -13.11 9.63
N ALA A 241 -3.75 -12.36 9.54
CA ALA A 241 -3.77 -11.02 8.98
C ALA A 241 -3.86 -9.98 10.11
N TYR A 242 -3.38 -8.76 9.84
CA TYR A 242 -3.41 -7.62 10.77
C TYR A 242 -3.71 -6.31 10.04
N PHE A 243 -4.65 -5.50 10.55
CA PHE A 243 -4.75 -4.11 10.13
C PHE A 243 -3.61 -3.29 10.72
N ILE A 244 -2.99 -2.45 9.89
CA ILE A 244 -1.87 -1.59 10.28
C ILE A 244 -2.21 -0.15 9.88
N ASN A 245 -2.36 0.74 10.86
CA ASN A 245 -2.59 2.17 10.67
C ASN A 245 -2.00 2.97 11.83
N ASP A 246 -2.00 4.29 11.70
CA ASP A 246 -1.43 5.22 12.67
C ASP A 246 -2.30 5.42 13.93
N GLY A 247 -3.48 4.78 14.01
CA GLY A 247 -4.38 4.83 15.16
C GLY A 247 -5.16 6.13 15.34
N GLU A 248 -5.07 7.05 14.37
CA GLU A 248 -5.68 8.39 14.39
C GLU A 248 -6.61 8.57 13.17
N PRO A 249 -7.82 7.99 13.18
CA PRO A 249 -8.74 8.08 12.05
C PRO A 249 -9.20 9.54 11.85
N VAL A 250 -8.95 10.08 10.66
CA VAL A 250 -9.14 11.51 10.36
C VAL A 250 -9.69 11.69 8.95
N ASN A 251 -10.37 12.81 8.71
CA ASN A 251 -10.83 13.13 7.38
C ASN A 251 -9.65 13.43 6.44
N MET A 252 -9.69 12.89 5.21
CA MET A 252 -8.62 13.08 4.22
C MET A 252 -8.25 14.55 4.00
N MET A 253 -9.24 15.45 3.88
CA MET A 253 -8.97 16.86 3.61
C MET A 253 -8.39 17.56 4.83
N GLN A 254 -8.82 17.19 6.04
CA GLN A 254 -8.24 17.70 7.29
C GLN A 254 -6.79 17.22 7.45
N PHE A 255 -6.53 15.95 7.16
CA PHE A 255 -5.18 15.40 7.18
C PHE A 255 -4.26 16.10 6.18
N ALA A 256 -4.76 16.45 4.99
CA ALA A 256 -3.99 17.13 3.96
C ALA A 256 -3.74 18.63 4.25
N GLU A 257 -4.45 19.23 5.20
CA GLU A 257 -4.38 20.67 5.46
C GLU A 257 -2.96 21.16 5.80
N PRO A 258 -2.21 20.52 6.72
CA PRO A 258 -0.85 20.95 7.04
C PRO A 258 0.12 20.79 5.87
N LEU A 259 -0.05 19.74 5.05
CA LEU A 259 0.78 19.49 3.87
C LEU A 259 0.58 20.57 2.80
N LEU A 260 -0.67 20.97 2.55
CA LEU A 260 -0.99 22.05 1.61
C LEU A 260 -0.58 23.43 2.14
N ALA A 261 -0.73 23.65 3.45
CA ALA A 261 -0.32 24.89 4.09
C ALA A 261 1.19 25.14 3.96
N ALA A 262 2.01 24.08 4.03
CA ALA A 262 3.47 24.17 3.86
C ALA A 262 3.90 24.76 2.50
N VAL A 263 3.10 24.56 1.45
CA VAL A 263 3.33 25.13 0.11
C VAL A 263 2.52 26.40 -0.15
N ASN A 264 1.99 27.03 0.90
CA ASN A 264 1.11 28.19 0.87
C ASN A 264 -0.18 27.98 0.04
N HIS A 265 -0.63 26.72 -0.10
CA HIS A 265 -1.89 26.41 -0.77
C HIS A 265 -3.00 26.24 0.28
N ARG A 266 -4.07 27.01 0.15
CA ARG A 266 -5.23 26.90 1.06
C ARG A 266 -6.18 25.82 0.57
N LEU A 267 -6.83 25.12 1.50
CA LEU A 267 -7.93 24.23 1.16
C LEU A 267 -9.08 25.03 0.56
N PRO A 268 -9.73 24.55 -0.52
CA PRO A 268 -10.93 25.17 -1.04
C PRO A 268 -12.02 25.24 0.03
N THR A 269 -12.85 26.28 -0.02
CA THR A 269 -14.04 26.42 0.86
C THR A 269 -15.28 25.78 0.24
N LEU A 270 -15.32 25.66 -1.10
CA LEU A 270 -16.42 25.05 -1.82
C LEU A 270 -16.45 23.54 -1.54
N LEU A 271 -17.54 23.07 -0.94
CA LEU A 271 -17.82 21.65 -0.75
C LEU A 271 -18.73 21.18 -1.88
N LEU A 272 -18.29 20.16 -2.64
CA LEU A 272 -19.16 19.51 -3.61
C LEU A 272 -19.98 18.41 -2.91
N PRO A 273 -21.33 18.45 -2.99
CA PRO A 273 -22.16 17.37 -2.47
C PRO A 273 -21.81 16.04 -3.15
N GLU A 274 -21.80 14.96 -2.37
CA GLU A 274 -21.44 13.62 -2.86
C GLU A 274 -22.27 13.19 -4.09
N MET A 275 -23.56 13.51 -4.10
CA MET A 275 -24.45 13.17 -5.22
C MET A 275 -24.02 13.87 -6.51
N VAL A 276 -23.62 15.14 -6.45
CA VAL A 276 -23.13 15.89 -7.61
C VAL A 276 -21.86 15.26 -8.14
N LEU A 277 -20.94 14.89 -7.24
CA LEU A 277 -19.68 14.25 -7.62
C LEU A 277 -19.89 12.85 -8.22
N LYS A 278 -20.81 12.05 -7.65
CA LYS A 278 -21.21 10.75 -8.20
C LYS A 278 -21.81 10.87 -9.60
N VAL A 279 -22.68 11.87 -9.82
CA VAL A 279 -23.29 12.13 -11.13
C VAL A 279 -22.24 12.60 -12.13
N MET A 280 -21.34 13.51 -11.74
CA MET A 280 -20.24 13.98 -12.59
C MET A 280 -19.30 12.86 -12.99
N VAL A 281 -18.85 12.03 -12.03
CA VAL A 281 -17.98 10.87 -12.28
C VAL A 281 -18.70 9.85 -13.15
N GLY A 282 -19.98 9.56 -12.88
CA GLY A 282 -20.79 8.64 -13.68
C GLY A 282 -21.03 9.12 -15.11
N PHE A 283 -21.26 10.42 -15.30
CA PHE A 283 -21.43 11.04 -16.62
C PHE A 283 -20.12 11.06 -17.41
N TRP A 284 -19.01 11.45 -16.78
CA TRP A 284 -17.69 11.42 -17.41
C TRP A 284 -17.30 9.99 -17.78
N ARG A 285 -17.58 9.02 -16.91
CA ARG A 285 -17.40 7.59 -17.20
C ARG A 285 -18.21 7.17 -18.44
N GLY A 286 -19.51 7.48 -18.47
CA GLY A 286 -20.34 7.15 -19.63
C GLY A 286 -19.87 7.80 -20.92
N MET A 287 -19.35 9.03 -20.85
CA MET A 287 -18.73 9.70 -22.00
C MET A 287 -17.45 8.98 -22.45
N TYR A 288 -16.56 8.61 -21.52
CA TYR A 288 -15.34 7.88 -21.84
C TYR A 288 -15.63 6.50 -22.45
N GLU A 289 -16.56 5.74 -21.86
CA GLU A 289 -16.96 4.41 -22.35
C GLU A 289 -17.56 4.46 -23.76
N TYR A 290 -18.32 5.51 -24.07
CA TYR A 290 -19.02 5.63 -25.36
C TYR A 290 -18.18 6.31 -26.46
N PHE A 291 -17.39 7.33 -26.13
CA PHE A 291 -16.65 8.13 -27.11
C PHE A 291 -15.14 7.88 -27.12
N GLY A 292 -14.59 7.17 -26.12
CA GLY A 292 -13.16 7.18 -25.83
C GLY A 292 -12.68 8.56 -25.34
N GLY A 293 -11.42 8.65 -24.88
CA GLY A 293 -10.82 9.95 -24.49
C GLY A 293 -10.01 9.87 -23.19
N ALA A 294 -9.96 10.99 -22.46
CA ALA A 294 -9.22 11.07 -21.19
C ALA A 294 -10.00 10.42 -20.04
N GLU A 295 -9.34 9.51 -19.33
CA GLU A 295 -9.92 8.82 -18.16
C GLU A 295 -10.29 9.81 -17.03
N PRO A 296 -11.37 9.54 -16.28
CA PRO A 296 -11.72 10.33 -15.10
C PRO A 296 -10.62 10.26 -14.04
N VAL A 297 -10.21 11.42 -13.51
CA VAL A 297 -9.19 11.53 -12.44
C VAL A 297 -9.63 10.86 -11.12
N LEU A 298 -10.95 10.75 -10.91
CA LEU A 298 -11.58 10.10 -9.75
C LEU A 298 -12.47 8.95 -10.20
N THR A 299 -12.15 7.73 -9.76
CA THR A 299 -13.00 6.55 -9.99
C THR A 299 -14.15 6.48 -8.99
N THR A 300 -15.23 5.78 -9.33
CA THR A 300 -16.41 5.61 -8.45
C THR A 300 -16.04 4.96 -7.11
N ILE A 301 -15.07 4.04 -7.10
CA ILE A 301 -14.60 3.36 -5.89
C ILE A 301 -13.69 4.28 -5.07
N ALA A 302 -12.79 5.02 -5.71
CA ALA A 302 -12.01 6.04 -5.01
C ALA A 302 -12.92 7.07 -4.33
N LEU A 303 -14.02 7.46 -5.00
CA LEU A 303 -15.04 8.33 -4.43
C LEU A 303 -15.75 7.70 -3.22
N GLN A 304 -16.17 6.42 -3.32
CA GLN A 304 -16.79 5.73 -2.18
C GLN A 304 -15.85 5.63 -0.98
N ARG A 305 -14.56 5.36 -1.21
CA ARG A 305 -13.55 5.28 -0.13
C ARG A 305 -13.40 6.58 0.65
N ILE A 306 -13.61 7.73 0.02
CA ILE A 306 -13.45 9.05 0.67
C ILE A 306 -14.78 9.67 1.14
N THR A 307 -15.92 9.03 0.87
CA THR A 307 -17.25 9.55 1.27
C THR A 307 -17.87 8.84 2.46
N VAL A 308 -17.39 7.65 2.83
CA VAL A 308 -17.88 6.89 3.98
C VAL A 308 -16.79 6.70 5.03
N ASP A 309 -17.18 6.52 6.29
CA ASP A 309 -16.24 6.08 7.33
C ASP A 309 -15.60 4.75 6.90
N ASN A 310 -14.29 4.67 6.95
CA ASN A 310 -13.53 3.49 6.55
C ASN A 310 -12.23 3.42 7.37
N PHE A 311 -12.39 3.04 8.63
CA PHE A 311 -11.28 2.90 9.57
C PHE A 311 -11.37 1.61 10.39
N TYR A 312 -10.22 1.13 10.84
CA TYR A 312 -9.98 -0.22 11.31
C TYR A 312 -9.23 -0.23 12.64
N SER A 313 -9.51 -1.25 13.45
CA SER A 313 -8.87 -1.45 14.74
C SER A 313 -7.49 -2.08 14.58
N ILE A 314 -6.47 -1.48 15.19
CA ILE A 314 -5.14 -2.09 15.34
C ILE A 314 -4.99 -2.88 16.64
N ALA A 315 -6.10 -3.19 17.33
CA ALA A 315 -6.08 -3.86 18.63
C ALA A 315 -5.41 -5.24 18.58
N LYS A 316 -5.63 -6.00 17.49
CA LYS A 316 -5.00 -7.30 17.30
C LYS A 316 -3.48 -7.17 17.11
N ALA A 317 -3.03 -6.26 16.24
CA ALA A 317 -1.60 -5.97 16.03
C ALA A 317 -0.92 -5.50 17.33
N LYS A 318 -1.57 -4.63 18.11
CA LYS A 318 -1.12 -4.22 19.45
C LYS A 318 -0.91 -5.41 20.38
N ARG A 319 -1.89 -6.30 20.47
CA ARG A 319 -1.84 -7.46 21.37
C ARG A 319 -0.82 -8.51 20.95
N GLU A 320 -0.76 -8.84 19.65
CA GLU A 320 -0.03 -10.02 19.15
C GLU A 320 1.37 -9.72 18.60
N LEU A 321 1.59 -8.50 18.13
CA LEU A 321 2.87 -8.06 17.58
C LEU A 321 3.55 -7.01 18.48
N GLY A 322 2.83 -6.46 19.46
CA GLY A 322 3.31 -5.30 20.21
C GLY A 322 3.33 -4.01 19.38
N TYR A 323 2.60 -3.97 18.25
CA TYR A 323 2.60 -2.84 17.35
C TYR A 323 2.00 -1.59 18.00
N GLN A 324 2.79 -0.52 18.06
CA GLN A 324 2.32 0.81 18.41
C GLN A 324 2.99 1.79 17.44
N PRO A 325 2.23 2.67 16.78
CA PRO A 325 2.80 3.68 15.89
C PRO A 325 3.90 4.46 16.59
N GLU A 326 5.14 4.38 16.09
CA GLU A 326 6.30 5.08 16.65
C GLU A 326 6.22 6.59 16.35
N TYR A 327 5.66 6.94 15.20
CA TYR A 327 5.48 8.31 14.75
C TYR A 327 4.01 8.70 14.86
N SER A 328 3.72 9.76 15.63
CA SER A 328 2.41 10.43 15.60
C SER A 328 2.18 11.10 14.24
N THR A 329 0.92 11.40 13.90
CA THR A 329 0.58 12.10 12.65
C THR A 329 1.36 13.41 12.53
N GLU A 330 1.42 14.21 13.59
CA GLU A 330 2.15 15.49 13.58
C GLU A 330 3.64 15.31 13.26
N ARG A 331 4.30 14.34 13.91
CA ARG A 331 5.74 14.08 13.68
C ARG A 331 5.98 13.52 12.29
N ALA A 332 5.14 12.60 11.83
CA ALA A 332 5.22 12.02 10.50
C ALA A 332 4.98 13.09 9.40
N GLN A 333 4.08 14.04 9.64
CA GLN A 333 3.83 15.16 8.74
C GLN A 333 5.05 16.07 8.67
N ALA A 334 5.64 16.42 9.82
CA ALA A 334 6.86 17.22 9.87
C ALA A 334 8.01 16.59 9.06
N ILE A 335 8.18 15.27 9.12
CA ILE A 335 9.18 14.53 8.32
C ILE A 335 8.85 14.57 6.82
N SER A 336 7.57 14.54 6.47
CA SER A 336 7.12 14.41 5.08
C SER A 336 6.91 15.76 4.36
N ILE A 337 6.93 16.88 5.07
CA ILE A 337 6.65 18.22 4.51
C ILE A 337 7.59 18.55 3.36
N ASP A 338 8.89 18.30 3.52
CA ASP A 338 9.88 18.65 2.50
C ASP A 338 9.67 17.85 1.21
N TYR A 339 9.38 16.55 1.36
CA TYR A 339 9.04 15.67 0.25
C TYR A 339 7.81 16.17 -0.53
N TYR A 340 6.69 16.42 0.15
CA TYR A 340 5.48 16.88 -0.53
C TYR A 340 5.61 18.29 -1.11
N SER A 341 6.43 19.14 -0.48
CA SER A 341 6.76 20.46 -1.02
C SER A 341 7.54 20.36 -2.33
N ALA A 342 8.52 19.47 -2.40
CA ALA A 342 9.25 19.18 -3.65
C ALA A 342 8.30 18.69 -4.75
N VAL A 343 7.44 17.70 -4.45
CA VAL A 343 6.43 17.19 -5.40
C VAL A 343 5.56 18.31 -5.97
N TYR A 344 5.07 19.22 -5.11
CA TYR A 344 4.26 20.35 -5.54
C TYR A 344 5.03 21.32 -6.45
N HIS A 345 6.26 21.67 -6.08
CA HIS A 345 7.07 22.61 -6.85
C HIS A 345 7.50 22.04 -8.20
N GLU A 346 7.87 20.76 -8.27
CA GLU A 346 8.18 20.05 -9.52
C GLU A 346 6.96 20.03 -10.45
N ALA A 347 5.77 19.68 -9.94
CA ALA A 347 4.54 19.69 -10.72
C ALA A 347 4.19 21.11 -11.25
N LYS A 348 4.42 22.14 -10.44
CA LYS A 348 4.19 23.54 -10.84
C LYS A 348 5.17 23.99 -11.93
N GLN A 349 6.43 23.59 -11.84
CA GLN A 349 7.45 23.88 -12.86
C GLN A 349 7.17 23.17 -14.18
N ALA A 350 6.75 21.90 -14.14
CA ALA A 350 6.39 21.14 -15.33
C ALA A 350 5.25 21.82 -16.11
N ARG A 351 4.27 22.40 -15.41
CA ARG A 351 3.21 23.20 -16.03
C ARG A 351 3.71 24.52 -16.61
N GLY A 352 4.63 25.22 -15.95
CA GLY A 352 5.15 26.49 -16.47
C GLY A 352 5.95 26.36 -17.78
N ARG A 353 6.34 25.14 -18.15
CA ARG A 353 7.07 24.81 -19.38
C ARG A 353 6.18 24.25 -20.50
N ALA A 354 4.91 23.95 -20.20
CA ALA A 354 3.91 23.41 -21.13
C ALA A 354 2.90 24.49 -21.50
#